data_AF-A0A968FQ37-F1
#
_entry.id   AF-A0A968FQ37-F1
#
_cell.length_a   1.000
_cell.length_b   1.000
_cell.length_c   1.000
_cell.angle_alpha   90.00
_cell.angle_beta   90.00
_cell.angle_gamma   90.00
#
_symmetry.space_group_name_H-M   'P 1'
#
loop_
_entity.id
_entity.type
_entity.pdbx_description
1 polymer ?
#
loop_
_entity_poly.entity_id
_entity_poly.type
_entity_poly.pdbx_seq_one_letter_code
_entity_poly.pdbx_strand_id
1 'polypeptide(L)'
;MGSDSDYPIMSEACKVLDQFGVANEVTVSSAHRSPARTKKYVDQCRKRGVKVLIAGAGAAAHLAGVVAAETVLPVIGVPIGSSPL
;
A
#
# COMPACT_ATOMS: atom_id res chain seq x y z
N MET A 1 -3.12 -1.74 -0.39
CA MET A 1 -2.89 -3.15 -0.81
C MET A 1 -3.49 -3.41 -2.18
N GLY A 2 -3.05 -4.43 -2.89
CA GLY A 2 -3.46 -4.72 -4.28
C GLY A 2 -4.81 -5.42 -4.43
N SER A 3 -5.21 -6.17 -3.40
CA SER A 3 -6.45 -6.93 -3.32
C SER A 3 -7.04 -6.85 -1.91
N ASP A 4 -8.35 -7.05 -1.77
CA ASP A 4 -9.02 -7.21 -0.47
C ASP A 4 -8.56 -8.48 0.26
N SER A 5 -8.21 -9.53 -0.50
CA SER A 5 -7.59 -10.76 0.01
C SER A 5 -6.27 -10.54 0.75
N ASP A 6 -5.60 -9.39 0.54
CA ASP A 6 -4.36 -9.02 1.23
C ASP A 6 -4.63 -8.43 2.63
N TYR A 7 -5.88 -8.03 2.92
CA TYR A 7 -6.25 -7.31 4.14
C TYR A 7 -5.93 -8.07 5.44
N PRO A 8 -6.17 -9.40 5.56
CA PRO A 8 -5.83 -10.13 6.78
C PRO A 8 -4.37 -9.93 7.19
N ILE A 9 -3.43 -9.95 6.24
CA ILE A 9 -1.99 -9.75 6.50
C ILE A 9 -1.68 -8.27 6.74
N MET A 10 -2.21 -7.39 5.89
CA MET A 10 -1.91 -5.95 5.98
C MET A 10 -2.52 -5.28 7.21
N SER A 11 -3.57 -5.85 7.79
CA SER A 11 -4.20 -5.33 9.01
C SER A 11 -3.26 -5.36 10.23
N GLU A 12 -2.22 -6.21 10.22
CA GLU A 12 -1.21 -6.22 11.27
C GLU A 12 -0.42 -4.90 11.33
N ALA A 13 -0.19 -4.25 10.18
CA ALA A 13 0.43 -2.93 10.14
C ALA A 13 -0.45 -1.87 10.84
N CYS A 14 -1.77 -1.91 10.61
CA CYS A 14 -2.71 -1.02 11.29
C CYS A 14 -2.68 -1.23 12.81
N LYS A 15 -2.71 -2.48 13.27
CA LYS A 15 -2.65 -2.79 14.71
C LYS A 15 -1.42 -2.20 15.38
N VAL A 16 -0.25 -2.31 14.76
CA VAL A 16 0.99 -1.73 15.28
C VAL A 16 0.93 -0.20 15.29
N LEU A 17 0.43 0.42 14.22
CA LEU A 17 0.27 1.88 14.15
C LEU A 17 -0.71 2.39 15.22
N ASP A 18 -1.81 1.68 15.45
CA ASP A 18 -2.80 1.99 16.48
C ASP A 18 -2.19 1.90 17.89
N GLN A 19 -1.36 0.89 18.17
CA GLN A 19 -0.63 0.76 19.44
C GLN A 19 0.29 1.95 19.73
N PHE A 20 0.87 2.56 18.68
CA PHE A 20 1.69 3.75 18.80
C PHE A 20 0.91 5.07 18.69
N GLY A 21 -0.42 5.01 18.55
CA GLY A 21 -1.26 6.20 18.36
C GLY A 21 -1.03 6.92 17.03
N VAL A 22 -0.55 6.21 16.01
CA VAL A 22 -0.28 6.77 14.68
C VAL A 22 -1.52 6.60 13.80
N ALA A 23 -2.15 7.74 13.47
CA ALA A 23 -3.30 7.75 12.56
C ALA A 23 -2.93 7.15 11.20
N ASN A 24 -3.75 6.21 10.73
CA ASN A 24 -3.55 5.49 9.48
C ASN A 24 -4.85 5.34 8.70
N GLU A 25 -4.75 5.09 7.40
CA GLU A 25 -5.87 4.76 6.54
C GLU A 25 -5.52 3.58 5.63
N VAL A 26 -6.55 2.86 5.19
CA VAL A 26 -6.39 1.67 4.36
C VAL A 26 -7.21 1.83 3.08
N THR A 27 -6.60 1.45 1.95
CA THR A 27 -7.31 1.38 0.67
C THR A 27 -6.84 0.19 -0.17
N VAL A 28 -7.78 -0.35 -0.96
CA VAL A 28 -7.50 -1.35 -2.00
C VAL A 28 -7.25 -0.62 -3.31
N SER A 29 -6.03 -0.70 -3.83
CA SER A 29 -5.61 -0.11 -5.10
C SER A 29 -4.62 -1.04 -5.81
N SER A 30 -4.95 -1.44 -7.03
CA SER A 30 -4.17 -2.40 -7.81
C SER A 30 -3.32 -1.69 -8.87
N ALA A 31 -2.03 -2.00 -8.91
CA ALA A 31 -1.11 -1.53 -9.95
C ALA A 31 -1.43 -2.11 -11.33
N HIS A 32 -1.89 -3.36 -11.41
CA HIS A 32 -2.20 -4.00 -12.71
C HIS A 32 -3.61 -3.70 -13.20
N ARG A 33 -4.60 -3.72 -12.29
CA ARG A 33 -6.02 -3.56 -12.67
C ARG A 33 -6.46 -2.11 -12.74
N SER A 34 -5.82 -1.23 -11.97
CA SER A 34 -6.25 0.16 -11.79
C SER A 34 -5.07 1.14 -11.62
N PRO A 35 -4.12 1.21 -12.58
CA PRO A 35 -2.90 2.02 -12.44
C PRO A 35 -3.20 3.52 -12.27
N ALA A 36 -4.11 4.08 -13.08
CA ALA A 36 -4.47 5.50 -13.01
C ALA A 36 -5.08 5.89 -11.65
N ARG A 37 -5.89 5.01 -11.04
CA ARG A 37 -6.44 5.21 -9.69
C ARG A 37 -5.34 5.18 -8.64
N THR A 38 -4.39 4.25 -8.76
CA THR A 38 -3.23 4.16 -7.86
C THR A 38 -2.42 5.44 -7.90
N LYS A 39 -2.04 5.92 -9.09
CA LYS A 39 -1.32 7.18 -9.28
C LYS A 39 -2.06 8.36 -8.65
N LYS A 40 -3.35 8.52 -8.97
CA LYS A 40 -4.18 9.61 -8.43
C LYS A 40 -4.25 9.60 -6.89
N TYR A 41 -4.34 8.42 -6.28
CA TYR A 41 -4.32 8.30 -4.82
C TYR A 41 -2.98 8.77 -4.25
N VAL A 42 -1.87 8.28 -4.80
CA VAL A 42 -0.50 8.60 -4.36
C VAL A 42 -0.19 10.10 -4.49
N ASP A 43 -0.59 10.73 -5.60
CA ASP A 43 -0.42 12.18 -5.85
C ASP A 43 -1.09 13.06 -4.78
N GLN A 44 -2.16 12.56 -4.17
CA GLN A 44 -2.91 13.28 -3.14
C GLN A 44 -2.36 13.05 -1.73
N CYS A 45 -1.67 11.94 -1.48
CA CYS A 45 -1.20 11.57 -0.13
C CYS A 45 -0.37 12.67 0.53
N ARG A 46 0.63 13.22 -0.17
CA ARG A 46 1.47 14.29 0.38
C ARG A 46 0.67 15.55 0.72
N LYS A 47 -0.30 15.92 -0.14
CA LYS A 47 -1.16 17.10 0.07
C LYS A 47 -2.09 16.92 1.27
N ARG A 48 -2.49 15.67 1.56
CA ARG A 48 -3.31 15.29 2.71
C ARG A 48 -2.51 15.12 4.01
N GLY A 49 -1.20 15.35 3.99
CA GLY A 49 -0.34 15.25 5.16
C GLY A 49 0.19 13.84 5.45
N VAL A 50 -0.06 12.85 4.57
CA VAL A 50 0.49 11.49 4.69
C VAL A 50 2.01 11.56 4.68
N LYS A 51 2.66 10.80 5.58
CA LYS A 51 4.11 10.81 5.77
C LYS A 51 4.81 9.57 5.23
N VAL A 52 4.14 8.41 5.23
CA VAL A 52 4.69 7.12 4.79
C VAL A 52 3.58 6.33 4.11
N LEU A 53 3.93 5.56 3.07
CA LEU A 53 3.02 4.64 2.37
C LEU A 53 3.49 3.20 2.60
N ILE A 54 2.56 2.32 3.01
CA ILE A 54 2.83 0.88 3.18
C ILE A 54 2.05 0.11 2.10
N ALA A 55 2.77 -0.61 1.24
CA ALA A 55 2.22 -1.25 0.05
C ALA A 55 2.37 -2.77 0.11
N GLY A 56 1.26 -3.47 0.36
CA GLY A 56 1.18 -4.93 0.29
C GLY A 56 0.78 -5.45 -1.10
N ALA A 57 1.51 -6.44 -1.62
CA ALA A 57 1.18 -7.18 -2.83
C ALA A 57 1.85 -8.57 -2.84
N GLY A 58 1.16 -9.56 -3.43
CA GLY A 58 1.70 -10.91 -3.67
C GLY A 58 2.00 -11.19 -5.15
N ALA A 59 2.49 -12.41 -5.44
CA ALA A 59 2.89 -12.86 -6.78
C ALA A 59 3.83 -11.87 -7.50
N ALA A 60 3.44 -11.34 -8.66
CA ALA A 60 4.16 -10.26 -9.34
C ALA A 60 3.95 -8.92 -8.61
N ALA A 61 4.59 -8.76 -7.46
CA ALA A 61 4.34 -7.71 -6.47
C ALA A 61 4.83 -6.30 -6.88
N HIS A 62 4.26 -5.72 -7.93
CA HIS A 62 4.70 -4.43 -8.48
C HIS A 62 4.18 -3.20 -7.73
N LEU A 63 3.21 -3.35 -6.82
CA LEU A 63 2.52 -2.20 -6.22
C LEU A 63 3.48 -1.23 -5.52
N ALA A 64 4.41 -1.73 -4.71
CA ALA A 64 5.35 -0.88 -3.98
C ALA A 64 6.25 -0.05 -4.92
N GLY A 65 6.78 -0.67 -5.97
CA GLY A 65 7.60 0.01 -6.97
C GLY A 65 6.82 1.06 -7.76
N VAL A 66 5.60 0.73 -8.19
CA VAL A 66 4.71 1.68 -8.87
C VAL A 66 4.37 2.87 -7.98
N VAL A 67 4.07 2.64 -6.70
CA VAL A 67 3.80 3.72 -5.73
C VAL A 67 5.05 4.59 -5.53
N ALA A 68 6.22 3.99 -5.37
CA ALA A 68 7.48 4.71 -5.18
C ALA A 68 7.87 5.56 -6.40
N ALA A 69 7.53 5.13 -7.62
CA ALA A 69 7.79 5.91 -8.83
C ALA A 69 6.94 7.20 -8.92
N GLU A 70 5.82 7.26 -8.20
CA GLU A 70 4.85 8.36 -8.27
C GLU A 70 4.95 9.32 -7.07
N THR A 71 5.92 9.15 -6.17
CA THR A 71 6.05 10.00 -4.97
C THR A 71 7.47 10.10 -4.45
N VAL A 72 7.71 11.16 -3.67
CA VAL A 72 8.94 11.33 -2.88
C VAL A 72 8.76 10.93 -1.41
N LEU A 73 7.55 10.52 -1.02
CA LEU A 73 7.30 9.98 0.32
C LEU A 73 7.97 8.61 0.47
N PRO A 74 8.47 8.26 1.66
CA PRO A 74 8.93 6.89 1.94
C PRO A 74 7.86 5.85 1.63
N VAL A 75 8.25 4.78 0.94
CA VAL A 75 7.40 3.64 0.60
C VAL A 75 7.98 2.37 1.20
N ILE A 76 7.19 1.67 2.00
CA ILE A 76 7.53 0.37 2.59
C ILE A 76 6.76 -0.72 1.83
N GLY A 77 7.48 -1.62 1.17
CA GLY A 77 6.88 -2.77 0.48
C GLY A 77 6.72 -3.96 1.43
N VAL A 78 5.52 -4.56 1.46
CA VAL A 78 5.24 -5.79 2.19
C VAL A 78 4.97 -6.90 1.17
N PRO A 79 5.93 -7.81 0.92
CA PRO A 79 5.70 -8.95 0.04
C PRO A 79 4.74 -9.93 0.72
N ILE A 80 3.62 -10.23 0.06
CA ILE A 80 2.59 -11.13 0.58
C ILE A 80 2.77 -12.50 -0.04
N GLY A 81 2.81 -13.54 0.82
CA GLY A 81 2.85 -14.92 0.37
C GLY A 81 1.67 -15.23 -0.55
N SER A 82 1.96 -15.72 -1.74
CA SER A 82 0.97 -16.23 -2.69
C SER A 82 1.19 -17.73 -2.87
N SER A 83 0.14 -18.48 -3.21
CA SER A 83 0.29 -19.90 -3.57
C SER A 83 1.36 -20.03 -4.66
N PRO A 84 2.30 -20.99 -4.55
CA PRO A 84 3.02 -21.43 -5.74
C PRO A 84 1.95 -21.89 -6.73
N LEU A 85 2.07 -21.47 -7.98
CA LEU A 85 1.30 -22.03 -9.08
C LEU A 85 1.45 -23.56 -9.09
#